data_AF-A0A959NH68-F1
#
_entry.id   AF-A0A959NH68-F1
#
_cell.length_a   1.000
_cell.length_b   1.000
_cell.length_c   1.000
_cell.angle_alpha   90.00
_cell.angle_beta   90.00
_cell.angle_gamma   90.00
#
_symmetry.space_group_name_H-M   'P 1'
#
loop_
_entity.id
_entity.type
_entity.pdbx_description
1 polymer ?
#
loop_
_entity_poly.entity_id
_entity_poly.type
_entity_poly.pdbx_seq_one_letter_code
_entity_poly.pdbx_strand_id
1 'polypeptide(L)'
;MGNKLYAILELYGFLKDKYSIEPLGNGLINSTWKVVAGDASYVLQKINDKVFANPFDIDFNISVLGKFIAEHHPGYFFVNPLPTVKGNTMVFENGIGYFRLFQYVSGSKTIQTVESPEQAFEAAQQFAKFTATVSSFDCRQLKITIPSFHDLSLRYNQFCNALKNGNEKRINEESAFIKEVQSFYCIVKNYEQIKKDGAFKLRATHHDTKISNVLFDYANKGICVIDLDTVMPGYFISDVGDMMRTYLSPVNEE
;
A
#
# COMPACT_ATOMS: atom_id res chain seq x y z
N MET A 1 -26.10 0.68 3.87
CA MET A 1 -24.80 -0.02 3.74
C MET A 1 -24.62 -1.09 4.82
N GLY A 2 -25.08 -0.87 6.07
CA GLY A 2 -25.00 -1.84 7.17
C GLY A 2 -25.38 -3.28 6.80
N ASN A 3 -26.61 -3.51 6.30
CA ASN A 3 -27.10 -4.85 5.91
C ASN A 3 -26.18 -5.65 4.98
N LYS A 4 -25.40 -4.97 4.13
CA LYS A 4 -24.47 -5.59 3.18
C LYS A 4 -23.19 -6.08 3.86
N LEU A 5 -22.70 -5.38 4.88
CA LEU A 5 -21.49 -5.78 5.62
C LEU A 5 -21.72 -7.00 6.52
N TYR A 6 -22.94 -7.19 7.04
CA TYR A 6 -23.28 -8.39 7.81
C TYR A 6 -23.13 -9.67 6.98
N ALA A 7 -23.63 -9.67 5.74
CA ALA A 7 -23.51 -10.82 4.85
C ALA A 7 -22.05 -11.19 4.55
N ILE A 8 -21.17 -10.18 4.44
CA ILE A 8 -19.73 -10.40 4.26
C ILE A 8 -19.10 -11.03 5.51
N LEU A 9 -19.40 -10.51 6.70
CA LEU A 9 -18.82 -11.02 7.95
C LEU A 9 -19.31 -12.43 8.30
N GLU A 10 -20.54 -12.81 7.91
CA GLU A 10 -21.01 -14.18 8.03
C GLU A 10 -20.13 -15.17 7.24
N LEU A 11 -19.57 -14.78 6.09
CA LEU A 11 -18.63 -15.61 5.33
C LEU A 11 -17.31 -15.85 6.07
N TYR A 12 -16.94 -14.95 6.99
CA TYR A 12 -15.81 -15.11 7.91
C TYR A 12 -16.20 -15.79 9.24
N GLY A 13 -17.44 -16.27 9.37
CA GLY A 13 -17.91 -17.01 10.53
C GLY A 13 -18.39 -16.13 11.69
N PHE A 14 -18.58 -14.83 11.48
CA PHE A 14 -19.14 -13.96 12.51
C PHE A 14 -20.64 -14.18 12.62
N LEU A 15 -21.11 -14.41 13.85
CA LEU A 15 -22.53 -14.51 14.16
C LEU A 15 -23.13 -13.11 14.26
N LYS A 16 -24.27 -12.91 13.60
CA LYS A 16 -25.03 -11.66 13.67
C LYS A 16 -25.29 -11.25 15.14
N ASP A 17 -25.24 -9.95 15.42
CA ASP A 17 -25.44 -9.33 16.73
C ASP A 17 -24.38 -9.71 17.81
N LYS A 18 -23.27 -10.35 17.43
CA LYS A 18 -22.13 -10.65 18.32
C LYS A 18 -20.91 -9.76 18.08
N TYR A 19 -21.08 -8.68 17.31
CA TYR A 19 -20.00 -7.75 17.00
C TYR A 19 -20.52 -6.33 16.74
N SER A 20 -19.63 -5.35 16.85
CA SER A 20 -19.84 -3.98 16.37
C SER A 20 -18.94 -3.69 15.17
N ILE A 21 -19.38 -2.76 14.30
CA ILE A 21 -18.60 -2.27 13.17
C ILE A 21 -18.55 -0.76 13.25
N GLU A 22 -17.35 -0.19 13.16
CA GLU A 22 -17.14 1.25 13.05
C GLU A 22 -16.18 1.57 11.89
N PRO A 23 -16.35 2.69 11.17
CA PRO A 23 -15.34 3.15 10.21
C PRO A 23 -13.98 3.30 10.88
N LEU A 24 -12.91 2.89 10.20
CA LEU A 24 -11.55 2.94 10.73
C LEU A 24 -10.63 3.71 9.77
N GLY A 25 -10.04 4.79 10.29
CA GLY A 25 -9.02 5.59 9.62
C GLY A 25 -9.55 6.50 8.50
N ASN A 26 -8.61 7.24 7.89
CA ASN A 26 -8.85 8.18 6.78
C ASN A 26 -8.33 7.65 5.43
N GLY A 27 -8.12 6.34 5.30
CA GLY A 27 -7.50 5.74 4.11
C GLY A 27 -8.17 6.18 2.80
N LEU A 28 -7.36 6.65 1.84
CA LEU A 28 -7.83 7.31 0.62
C LEU A 28 -8.33 6.34 -0.47
N ILE A 29 -7.87 5.08 -0.43
CA ILE A 29 -8.12 4.12 -1.51
C ILE A 29 -9.25 3.16 -1.12
N ASN A 30 -9.03 2.33 -0.10
CA ASN A 30 -9.97 1.31 0.34
C ASN A 30 -10.89 1.82 1.46
N SER A 31 -12.13 1.36 1.46
CA SER A 31 -13.02 1.60 2.61
C SER A 31 -12.70 0.60 3.73
N THR A 32 -12.40 1.10 4.92
CA THR A 32 -11.90 0.28 6.04
C THR A 32 -12.81 0.43 7.25
N TRP A 33 -13.08 -0.70 7.91
CA TRP A 33 -13.87 -0.76 9.14
C TRP A 33 -13.15 -1.59 10.20
N LYS A 34 -13.25 -1.17 11.46
CA LYS A 34 -12.91 -2.00 12.60
C LYS A 34 -14.12 -2.83 12.99
N VAL A 35 -13.91 -4.12 13.18
CA VAL A 35 -14.93 -5.07 13.65
C VAL A 35 -14.51 -5.55 15.03
N VAL A 36 -15.34 -5.35 16.05
CA VAL A 36 -15.07 -5.79 17.42
C VAL A 36 -16.02 -6.93 17.76
N ALA A 37 -15.48 -8.10 18.08
CA ALA A 37 -16.26 -9.29 18.44
C ALA A 37 -15.70 -9.91 19.72
N GLY A 38 -16.40 -9.72 20.84
CA GLY A 38 -15.88 -10.06 22.17
C GLY A 38 -14.59 -9.29 22.47
N ASP A 39 -13.54 -10.02 22.89
CA ASP A 39 -12.22 -9.44 23.20
C ASP A 39 -11.30 -9.32 21.97
N ALA A 40 -11.78 -9.73 20.79
CA ALA A 40 -11.02 -9.66 19.55
C ALA A 40 -11.45 -8.48 18.67
N SER A 41 -10.49 -7.89 17.97
CA SER A 41 -10.72 -6.85 16.96
C SER A 41 -10.16 -7.28 15.61
N TYR A 42 -10.80 -6.83 14.54
CA TYR A 42 -10.45 -7.14 13.16
C TYR A 42 -10.53 -5.89 12.30
N VAL A 43 -9.88 -5.93 11.14
CA VAL A 43 -9.95 -4.89 10.11
C VAL A 43 -10.61 -5.49 8.88
N LEU A 44 -11.83 -5.06 8.58
CA LEU A 44 -12.52 -5.39 7.33
C LEU A 44 -12.23 -4.30 6.30
N GLN A 45 -11.76 -4.69 5.12
CA GLN A 45 -11.51 -3.77 4.02
C GLN A 45 -12.35 -4.14 2.81
N LYS A 46 -12.97 -3.13 2.21
CA LYS A 46 -13.51 -3.21 0.85
C LYS A 46 -12.47 -2.63 -0.12
N ILE A 47 -12.02 -3.45 -1.06
CA ILE A 47 -11.04 -3.03 -2.07
C ILE A 47 -11.69 -2.09 -3.08
N ASN A 48 -10.95 -1.06 -3.47
CA ASN A 48 -11.34 -0.14 -4.53
C ASN A 48 -11.06 -0.76 -5.91
N ASP A 49 -12.06 -1.41 -6.47
CA ASP A 49 -12.02 -2.08 -7.77
C ASP A 49 -11.94 -1.12 -8.98
N LYS A 50 -12.01 0.19 -8.76
CA LYS A 50 -11.68 1.19 -9.80
C LYS A 50 -10.19 1.48 -9.89
N VAL A 51 -9.46 1.37 -8.77
CA VAL A 51 -8.01 1.54 -8.71
C VAL A 51 -7.32 0.21 -9.02
N PHE A 52 -7.78 -0.85 -8.38
CA PHE A 52 -7.28 -2.20 -8.55
C PHE A 52 -8.22 -3.00 -9.45
N ALA A 53 -7.94 -2.99 -10.75
CA ALA A 53 -8.81 -3.63 -11.74
C ALA A 53 -9.00 -5.15 -11.52
N ASN A 54 -8.03 -5.80 -10.87
CA ASN A 54 -8.12 -7.21 -10.48
C ASN A 54 -7.69 -7.41 -9.02
N PRO A 55 -8.58 -7.24 -8.03
CA PRO A 55 -8.24 -7.37 -6.61
C PRO A 55 -7.70 -8.74 -6.19
N PHE A 56 -7.96 -9.81 -6.97
CA PHE A 56 -7.37 -11.12 -6.70
C PHE A 56 -5.86 -11.16 -6.95
N ASP A 57 -5.30 -10.25 -7.76
CA ASP A 57 -3.85 -10.15 -7.93
C ASP A 57 -3.16 -9.67 -6.64
N ILE A 58 -3.83 -8.81 -5.86
CA ILE A 58 -3.37 -8.39 -4.53
C ILE A 58 -3.35 -9.60 -3.59
N ASP A 59 -4.46 -10.31 -3.51
CA ASP A 59 -4.61 -11.50 -2.64
C ASP A 59 -3.57 -12.57 -2.98
N PHE A 60 -3.35 -12.81 -4.28
CA PHE A 60 -2.30 -13.71 -4.77
C PHE A 60 -0.91 -13.26 -4.29
N ASN A 61 -0.55 -11.98 -4.48
CA ASN A 61 0.76 -11.46 -4.08
C ASN A 61 1.00 -11.59 -2.58
N ILE A 62 0.02 -11.21 -1.76
CA ILE A 62 0.12 -11.33 -0.30
C ILE A 62 0.23 -12.80 0.11
N SER A 63 -0.54 -13.70 -0.51
CA SER A 63 -0.51 -15.14 -0.21
C SER A 63 0.84 -15.80 -0.52
N VAL A 64 1.42 -15.55 -1.70
CA VAL A 64 2.72 -16.15 -2.07
C VAL A 64 3.87 -15.61 -1.22
N LEU A 65 3.83 -14.32 -0.86
CA LEU A 65 4.81 -13.74 0.06
C LEU A 65 4.62 -14.25 1.48
N GLY A 66 3.38 -14.35 1.96
CA GLY A 66 3.06 -14.88 3.28
C GLY A 66 3.52 -16.31 3.45
N LYS A 67 3.33 -17.16 2.43
CA LYS A 67 3.86 -18.53 2.40
C LYS A 67 5.38 -18.54 2.44
N PHE A 68 6.04 -17.76 1.57
CA PHE A 68 7.49 -17.67 1.55
C PHE A 68 8.07 -17.25 2.90
N ILE A 69 7.50 -16.21 3.52
CA ILE A 69 7.89 -15.69 4.83
C ILE A 69 7.66 -16.74 5.92
N ALA A 70 6.53 -17.43 5.93
CA ALA A 70 6.27 -18.48 6.92
C ALA A 70 7.30 -19.63 6.84
N GLU A 71 7.75 -19.97 5.63
CA GLU A 71 8.74 -21.02 5.40
C GLU A 71 10.18 -20.59 5.75
N HIS A 72 10.58 -19.37 5.41
CA HIS A 72 11.98 -18.93 5.48
C HIS A 72 12.28 -17.97 6.64
N HIS A 73 11.26 -17.25 7.12
CA HIS A 73 11.36 -16.19 8.12
C HIS A 73 10.18 -16.24 9.11
N PRO A 74 9.91 -17.38 9.80
CA PRO A 74 8.71 -17.57 10.62
C PRO A 74 8.58 -16.59 11.81
N GLY A 75 9.68 -15.94 12.21
CA GLY A 75 9.67 -14.92 13.26
C GLY A 75 9.30 -13.51 12.78
N TYR A 76 9.16 -13.30 11.47
CA TYR A 76 8.75 -12.00 10.93
C TYR A 76 7.23 -11.84 11.01
N PHE A 77 6.77 -10.77 11.66
CA PHE A 77 5.35 -10.48 11.81
C PHE A 77 4.77 -9.93 10.49
N PHE A 78 4.21 -10.81 9.67
CA PHE A 78 3.56 -10.47 8.41
C PHE A 78 2.04 -10.46 8.54
N VAL A 79 1.41 -9.37 8.10
CA VAL A 79 -0.04 -9.15 8.20
C VAL A 79 -0.75 -9.89 7.06
N ASN A 80 -1.18 -11.12 7.33
CA ASN A 80 -1.95 -11.93 6.39
C ASN A 80 -3.46 -11.69 6.54
N PRO A 81 -4.23 -11.70 5.44
CA PRO A 81 -5.68 -11.76 5.53
C PRO A 81 -6.12 -13.09 6.16
N LEU A 82 -7.18 -13.04 6.96
CA LEU A 82 -7.82 -14.19 7.55
C LEU A 82 -8.68 -14.91 6.51
N PRO A 83 -8.69 -16.25 6.50
CA PRO A 83 -9.55 -17.00 5.61
C PRO A 83 -11.02 -16.93 6.06
N THR A 84 -11.92 -17.00 5.09
CA THR A 84 -13.33 -17.33 5.28
C THR A 84 -13.50 -18.76 5.80
N VAL A 85 -14.73 -19.13 6.19
CA VAL A 85 -15.09 -20.51 6.55
C VAL A 85 -14.85 -21.52 5.41
N LYS A 86 -14.71 -21.04 4.16
CA LYS A 86 -14.38 -21.85 2.98
C LYS A 86 -12.89 -21.83 2.61
N GLY A 87 -12.06 -21.13 3.39
CA GLY A 87 -10.61 -21.06 3.17
C GLY A 87 -10.12 -19.92 2.27
N ASN A 88 -11.01 -19.14 1.64
CA ASN A 88 -10.61 -18.01 0.79
C ASN A 88 -10.29 -16.77 1.61
N THR A 89 -9.21 -16.05 1.30
CA THR A 89 -8.76 -14.80 1.97
C THR A 89 -9.34 -13.52 1.36
N MET A 90 -9.81 -13.59 0.11
CA MET A 90 -10.57 -12.54 -0.56
C MET A 90 -11.95 -13.05 -0.95
N VAL A 91 -12.98 -12.25 -0.69
CA VAL A 91 -14.37 -12.51 -1.07
C VAL A 91 -14.79 -11.50 -2.12
N PHE A 92 -15.49 -11.98 -3.16
CA PHE A 92 -16.22 -11.11 -4.08
C PHE A 92 -17.72 -11.36 -3.91
N GLU A 93 -18.49 -10.30 -3.65
CA GLU A 93 -19.94 -10.37 -3.54
C GLU A 93 -20.60 -9.45 -4.57
N ASN A 94 -21.49 -10.02 -5.38
CA ASN A 94 -22.02 -9.34 -6.56
C ASN A 94 -22.82 -8.10 -6.19
N GLY A 95 -22.54 -6.96 -6.83
CA GLY A 95 -23.18 -5.68 -6.49
C GLY A 95 -22.78 -5.09 -5.13
N ILE A 96 -21.76 -5.66 -4.47
CA ILE A 96 -21.17 -5.14 -3.24
C ILE A 96 -19.68 -4.85 -3.43
N GLY A 97 -18.90 -5.80 -3.95
CA GLY A 97 -17.48 -5.62 -4.27
C GLY A 97 -16.58 -6.67 -3.61
N TYR A 98 -15.29 -6.36 -3.51
CA TYR A 98 -14.25 -7.25 -3.01
C TYR A 98 -13.91 -6.92 -1.55
N PHE A 99 -13.79 -7.95 -0.71
CA PHE A 99 -13.56 -7.82 0.72
C PHE A 99 -12.51 -8.79 1.24
N ARG A 100 -11.69 -8.30 2.16
CA ARG A 100 -10.75 -9.10 2.95
C ARG A 100 -10.80 -8.69 4.41
N LEU A 101 -10.43 -9.61 5.29
CA LEU A 101 -10.42 -9.40 6.74
C LEU A 101 -9.00 -9.61 7.28
N PHE A 102 -8.55 -8.78 8.22
CA PHE A 102 -7.30 -8.99 8.94
C PHE A 102 -7.55 -9.03 10.44
N GLN A 103 -6.66 -9.69 11.16
CA GLN A 103 -6.55 -9.49 12.61
C GLN A 103 -6.14 -8.04 12.90
N TYR A 104 -6.84 -7.36 13.80
CA TYR A 104 -6.40 -6.04 14.27
C TYR A 104 -5.18 -6.20 15.16
N VAL A 105 -4.14 -5.42 14.92
CA VAL A 105 -2.92 -5.41 15.74
C VAL A 105 -3.18 -4.57 16.99
N SER A 106 -3.55 -5.22 18.08
CA SER A 106 -3.82 -4.55 19.36
C SER A 106 -2.60 -3.84 19.91
N GLY A 107 -2.81 -2.70 20.58
CA GLY A 107 -1.72 -1.88 21.12
C GLY A 107 -0.93 -1.12 20.06
N SER A 108 -1.43 -1.06 18.82
CA SER A 108 -0.81 -0.29 17.74
C SER A 108 -1.51 1.05 17.48
N LYS A 109 -0.78 1.97 16.86
CA LYS A 109 -1.24 3.23 16.31
C LYS A 109 -0.58 3.49 14.96
N THR A 110 -1.24 4.28 14.11
CA THR A 110 -0.65 4.84 12.90
C THR A 110 -0.17 6.27 13.18
N ILE A 111 0.93 6.66 12.56
CA ILE A 111 1.41 8.06 12.55
C ILE A 111 1.12 8.62 11.16
N GLN A 112 0.52 9.81 11.06
CA GLN A 112 0.14 10.41 9.77
C GLN A 112 1.27 11.23 9.14
N THR A 113 1.98 11.98 9.97
CA THR A 113 3.08 12.85 9.54
C THR A 113 4.28 12.58 10.45
N VAL A 114 5.48 12.59 9.88
CA VAL A 114 6.72 12.46 10.65
C VAL A 114 6.92 13.71 11.51
N GLU A 115 7.02 13.53 12.82
CA GLU A 115 7.24 14.61 13.80
C GLU A 115 8.65 14.55 14.41
N SER A 116 9.34 13.42 14.31
CA SER A 116 10.71 13.27 14.82
C SER A 116 11.58 12.33 13.96
N PRO A 117 12.92 12.50 14.00
CA PRO A 117 13.85 11.59 13.32
C PRO A 117 13.71 10.13 13.75
N GLU A 118 13.32 9.87 15.01
CA GLU A 118 13.12 8.53 15.54
C GLU A 118 11.92 7.83 14.87
N GLN A 119 10.82 8.56 14.63
CA GLN A 119 9.67 8.02 13.91
C GLN A 119 10.05 7.65 12.46
N ALA A 120 10.78 8.53 11.77
CA ALA A 120 11.29 8.27 10.44
C ALA A 120 12.23 7.03 10.42
N PHE A 121 13.12 6.92 11.41
CA PHE A 121 14.02 5.79 11.53
C PHE A 121 13.28 4.47 11.76
N GLU A 122 12.32 4.44 12.69
CA GLU A 122 11.52 3.26 13.01
C GLU A 122 10.68 2.82 11.80
N ALA A 123 10.06 3.77 11.08
CA ALA A 123 9.31 3.49 9.87
C ALA A 123 10.20 2.92 8.75
N ALA A 124 11.31 3.61 8.46
CA ALA A 124 12.27 3.19 7.45
C ALA A 124 12.86 1.80 7.77
N GLN A 125 13.09 1.51 9.05
CA GLN A 125 13.55 0.22 9.51
C GLN A 125 12.53 -0.89 9.21
N GLN A 126 11.22 -0.64 9.34
CA GLN A 126 10.20 -1.66 9.02
C GLN A 126 10.14 -1.95 7.51
N PHE A 127 10.20 -0.95 6.64
CA PHE A 127 10.28 -1.18 5.18
C PHE A 127 11.58 -1.86 4.77
N ALA A 128 12.71 -1.52 5.40
CA ALA A 128 13.98 -2.19 5.18
C ALA A 128 13.93 -3.65 5.63
N LYS A 129 13.35 -3.94 6.80
CA LYS A 129 13.12 -5.31 7.30
C LYS A 129 12.24 -6.10 6.34
N PHE A 130 11.13 -5.53 5.86
CA PHE A 130 10.27 -6.17 4.86
C PHE A 130 11.07 -6.54 3.61
N THR A 131 11.75 -5.57 2.99
CA THR A 131 12.53 -5.78 1.75
C THR A 131 13.66 -6.80 1.94
N ALA A 132 14.32 -6.79 3.10
CA ALA A 132 15.36 -7.76 3.44
C ALA A 132 14.78 -9.17 3.60
N THR A 133 13.62 -9.30 4.25
CA THR A 133 12.93 -10.57 4.50
C THR A 133 12.54 -11.27 3.20
N VAL A 134 12.14 -10.51 2.17
CA VAL A 134 11.75 -11.06 0.87
C VAL A 134 12.86 -10.93 -0.20
N SER A 135 14.11 -10.69 0.22
CA SER A 135 15.20 -10.34 -0.71
C SER A 135 15.62 -11.48 -1.65
N SER A 136 15.40 -12.73 -1.25
CA SER A 136 15.65 -13.94 -2.04
C SER A 136 14.39 -14.51 -2.71
N PHE A 137 13.21 -13.92 -2.48
CA PHE A 137 11.98 -14.28 -3.17
C PHE A 137 12.09 -13.89 -4.66
N ASP A 138 11.68 -14.79 -5.56
CA ASP A 138 11.62 -14.45 -6.99
C ASP A 138 10.43 -13.53 -7.25
N CYS A 139 10.68 -12.22 -7.27
CA CYS A 139 9.65 -11.21 -7.44
C CYS A 139 8.85 -11.38 -8.73
N ARG A 140 9.38 -12.04 -9.78
CA ARG A 140 8.67 -12.26 -11.04
C ARG A 140 7.42 -13.13 -10.90
N GLN A 141 7.25 -13.82 -9.77
CA GLN A 141 6.02 -14.52 -9.45
C GLN A 141 4.87 -13.56 -9.12
N LEU A 142 5.17 -12.35 -8.61
CA LEU A 142 4.16 -11.36 -8.26
C LEU A 142 3.45 -10.81 -9.50
N LYS A 143 2.16 -10.55 -9.34
CA LYS A 143 1.29 -9.87 -10.29
C LYS A 143 1.48 -8.36 -10.20
N ILE A 144 1.24 -7.68 -11.32
CA ILE A 144 1.21 -6.22 -11.38
C ILE A 144 -0.20 -5.76 -10.96
N THR A 145 -0.34 -5.22 -9.75
CA THR A 145 -1.65 -4.80 -9.20
C THR A 145 -2.11 -3.46 -9.78
N ILE A 146 -1.17 -2.55 -10.05
CA ILE A 146 -1.40 -1.30 -10.77
C ILE A 146 -0.36 -1.16 -11.89
N PRO A 147 -0.75 -1.33 -13.17
CA PRO A 147 0.15 -1.14 -14.29
C PRO A 147 0.77 0.26 -14.31
N SER A 148 2.08 0.32 -14.55
CA SER A 148 2.83 1.58 -14.68
C SER A 148 2.70 2.54 -13.48
N PHE A 149 2.48 2.00 -12.27
CA PHE A 149 2.24 2.81 -11.06
C PHE A 149 3.35 3.87 -10.87
N HIS A 150 4.60 3.43 -10.79
CA HIS A 150 5.81 4.26 -10.65
C HIS A 150 6.64 4.32 -11.95
N ASP A 151 5.97 4.44 -13.10
CA ASP A 151 6.63 4.71 -14.39
C ASP A 151 6.80 6.23 -14.60
N LEU A 152 7.97 6.75 -14.23
CA LEU A 152 8.26 8.19 -14.32
C LEU A 152 8.19 8.71 -15.76
N SER A 153 8.61 7.92 -16.75
CA SER A 153 8.57 8.33 -18.15
C SER A 153 7.12 8.47 -18.65
N LEU A 154 6.25 7.54 -18.24
CA LEU A 154 4.82 7.68 -18.50
C LEU A 154 4.25 8.93 -17.81
N ARG A 155 4.58 9.18 -16.53
CA ARG A 155 4.09 10.37 -15.82
C ARG A 155 4.53 11.67 -16.48
N TYR A 156 5.78 11.74 -16.93
CA TYR A 156 6.28 12.91 -17.65
C TYR A 156 5.57 13.12 -18.99
N ASN A 157 5.30 12.04 -19.73
CA ASN A 157 4.52 12.13 -20.98
C ASN A 157 3.08 12.58 -20.73
N GLN A 158 2.44 12.11 -19.65
CA GLN A 158 1.12 12.58 -19.23
C GLN A 158 1.15 14.06 -18.87
N PHE A 159 2.18 14.53 -18.15
CA PHE A 159 2.42 15.94 -17.88
C PHE A 159 2.54 16.76 -19.16
N CYS A 160 3.38 16.34 -20.12
CA CYS A 160 3.50 17.03 -21.41
C CYS A 160 2.18 17.07 -22.20
N ASN A 161 1.38 16.00 -22.16
CA ASN A 161 0.07 15.96 -22.79
C ASN A 161 -0.94 16.90 -22.10
N ALA A 162 -0.88 17.01 -20.76
CA ALA A 162 -1.68 17.96 -20.01
C ALA A 162 -1.32 19.41 -20.34
N LEU A 163 -0.04 19.71 -20.62
CA LEU A 163 0.38 21.05 -21.09
C LEU A 163 -0.12 21.38 -22.50
N LYS A 164 -0.39 20.38 -23.34
CA LYS A 164 -0.92 20.59 -24.70
C LYS A 164 -2.43 20.80 -24.73
N ASN A 165 -3.15 20.10 -23.85
CA ASN A 165 -4.61 19.99 -23.89
C ASN A 165 -5.31 20.59 -22.66
N GLY A 166 -4.54 21.12 -21.71
CA GLY A 166 -5.03 21.65 -20.45
C GLY A 166 -5.61 23.06 -20.58
N ASN A 167 -6.03 23.60 -19.44
CA ASN A 167 -6.55 24.96 -19.37
C ASN A 167 -5.43 25.98 -19.59
N GLU A 168 -5.49 26.73 -20.70
CA GLU A 168 -4.46 27.69 -21.10
C GLU A 168 -4.18 28.77 -20.04
N LYS A 169 -5.22 29.24 -19.34
CA LYS A 169 -5.08 30.24 -18.28
C LYS A 169 -4.22 29.71 -17.14
N ARG A 170 -4.52 28.51 -16.62
CA ARG A 170 -3.71 27.85 -15.58
C ARG A 170 -2.27 27.58 -16.03
N ILE A 171 -2.08 27.17 -17.28
CA ILE A 171 -0.74 26.93 -17.84
C ILE A 171 0.07 28.22 -17.90
N ASN A 172 -0.55 29.33 -18.28
CA ASN A 172 0.11 30.63 -18.32
C ASN A 172 0.44 31.15 -16.91
N GLU A 173 -0.51 31.03 -15.97
CA GLU A 173 -0.33 31.40 -14.56
C GLU A 173 0.82 30.63 -13.91
N GLU A 174 0.91 29.32 -14.16
CA GLU A 174 1.93 28.44 -13.55
C GLU A 174 3.19 28.26 -14.42
N SER A 175 3.41 29.12 -15.41
CA SER A 175 4.46 28.93 -16.41
C SER A 175 5.89 28.86 -15.84
N ALA A 176 6.16 29.53 -14.72
CA ALA A 176 7.45 29.46 -14.03
C ALA A 176 7.67 28.07 -13.41
N PHE A 177 6.69 27.54 -12.67
CA PHE A 177 6.75 26.22 -12.07
C PHE A 177 6.82 25.12 -13.13
N ILE A 178 6.06 25.26 -14.23
CA ILE A 178 6.12 24.34 -15.37
C ILE A 178 7.54 24.29 -15.96
N LYS A 179 8.19 25.44 -16.16
CA LYS A 179 9.58 25.49 -16.66
C LYS A 179 10.56 24.85 -15.68
N GLU A 180 10.37 25.04 -14.38
CA GLU A 180 11.18 24.39 -13.35
C GLU A 180 11.05 22.86 -13.41
N VAL A 181 9.82 22.33 -13.44
CA VAL A 181 9.57 20.89 -13.58
C VAL A 181 10.18 20.34 -14.87
N GLN A 182 10.06 21.06 -15.99
CA GLN A 182 10.69 20.68 -17.26
C GLN A 182 12.22 20.68 -17.19
N SER A 183 12.83 21.53 -16.36
CA SER A 183 14.29 21.56 -16.17
C SER A 183 14.83 20.27 -15.53
N PHE A 184 13.99 19.56 -14.77
CA PHE A 184 14.33 18.27 -14.16
C PHE A 184 14.18 17.07 -15.11
N TYR A 185 13.96 17.27 -16.41
CA TYR A 185 13.82 16.18 -17.38
C TYR A 185 15.02 15.20 -17.41
N CYS A 186 16.20 15.64 -16.97
CA CYS A 186 17.36 14.75 -16.81
C CYS A 186 17.07 13.56 -15.86
N ILE A 187 16.20 13.72 -14.87
CA ILE A 187 15.78 12.65 -13.95
C ILE A 187 15.04 11.55 -14.71
N VAL A 188 14.19 11.90 -15.68
CA VAL A 188 13.50 10.94 -16.55
C VAL A 188 14.51 10.14 -17.38
N LYS A 189 15.53 10.83 -17.93
CA LYS A 189 16.60 10.16 -18.68
C LYS A 189 17.37 9.17 -17.80
N ASN A 190 17.71 9.56 -16.57
CA ASN A 190 18.41 8.70 -15.61
C ASN A 190 17.56 7.49 -15.22
N TYR A 191 16.26 7.68 -14.99
CA TYR A 191 15.32 6.58 -14.74
C TYR A 191 15.29 5.56 -15.88
N GLU A 192 15.29 6.00 -17.15
CA GLU A 192 15.36 5.10 -18.30
C GLU A 192 16.70 4.36 -18.43
N GLN A 193 17.80 4.95 -17.94
CA GLN A 193 19.08 4.23 -17.87
C GLN A 193 19.07 3.17 -16.77
N ILE A 194 18.54 3.50 -15.58
CA ILE A 194 18.38 2.56 -14.46
C ILE A 194 17.60 1.32 -14.89
N LYS A 195 16.51 1.49 -15.66
CA LYS A 195 15.70 0.37 -16.17
C LYS A 195 16.46 -0.59 -17.11
N LYS A 196 17.54 -0.12 -17.74
CA LYS A 196 18.34 -0.89 -18.70
C LYS A 196 19.61 -1.47 -18.08
N ASP A 197 20.01 -0.96 -16.93
CA ASP A 197 21.20 -1.38 -16.22
C ASP A 197 20.90 -2.58 -15.32
N GLY A 198 21.48 -3.74 -15.67
CA GLY A 198 21.31 -4.99 -14.93
C GLY A 198 21.88 -4.97 -13.51
N ALA A 199 22.65 -3.94 -13.12
CA ALA A 199 23.05 -3.72 -11.73
C ALA A 199 21.85 -3.35 -10.84
N PHE A 200 20.81 -2.73 -11.40
CA PHE A 200 19.58 -2.40 -10.69
C PHE A 200 18.62 -3.58 -10.73
N LYS A 201 18.61 -4.34 -9.63
CA LYS A 201 17.78 -5.55 -9.51
C LYS A 201 16.33 -5.19 -9.23
N LEU A 202 15.42 -5.82 -9.96
CA LEU A 202 14.01 -5.91 -9.58
C LEU A 202 13.89 -6.74 -8.29
N ARG A 203 13.03 -6.27 -7.38
CA ARG A 203 12.71 -6.92 -6.12
C ARG A 203 11.21 -6.81 -5.86
N ALA A 204 10.72 -7.57 -4.91
CA ALA A 204 9.42 -7.27 -4.32
C ALA A 204 9.58 -5.95 -3.54
N THR A 205 8.84 -4.93 -3.96
CA THR A 205 8.88 -3.58 -3.38
C THR A 205 7.48 -3.18 -2.94
N HIS A 206 7.39 -2.33 -1.91
CA HIS A 206 6.11 -1.94 -1.34
C HIS A 206 5.36 -0.92 -2.21
N HIS A 207 6.10 -0.01 -2.85
CA HIS A 207 5.63 1.11 -3.66
C HIS A 207 4.86 2.23 -2.93
N ASP A 208 4.27 1.99 -1.75
CA ASP A 208 3.59 3.04 -0.95
C ASP A 208 4.16 3.09 0.48
N THR A 209 5.29 3.76 0.67
CA THR A 209 6.12 3.70 1.89
C THR A 209 5.94 4.88 2.85
N LYS A 210 4.79 5.53 2.77
CA LYS A 210 4.38 6.55 3.74
C LYS A 210 4.36 6.00 5.17
N ILE A 211 4.59 6.87 6.14
CA ILE A 211 4.69 6.47 7.55
C ILE A 211 3.38 5.88 8.10
N SER A 212 2.23 6.29 7.55
CA SER A 212 0.92 5.76 7.93
C SER A 212 0.71 4.29 7.51
N ASN A 213 1.56 3.77 6.62
CA ASN A 213 1.61 2.34 6.27
C ASN A 213 2.54 1.53 7.20
N VAL A 214 2.98 2.12 8.32
CA VAL A 214 3.67 1.42 9.41
C VAL A 214 2.82 1.53 10.67
N LEU A 215 2.60 0.38 11.32
CA LEU A 215 2.02 0.34 12.65
C LEU A 215 3.12 0.53 13.71
N PHE A 216 2.85 1.37 14.70
CA PHE A 216 3.73 1.65 15.82
C PHE A 216 3.09 1.23 17.13
N ASP A 217 3.89 0.89 18.13
CA ASP A 217 3.40 0.80 19.51
C ASP A 217 3.23 2.21 20.14
N TYR A 218 2.71 2.26 21.37
CA TYR A 218 2.54 3.54 22.08
C TYR A 218 3.86 4.22 22.45
N ALA A 219 5.00 3.52 22.41
CA ALA A 219 6.35 4.04 22.61
C ALA A 219 7.03 4.47 21.28
N ASN A 220 6.27 4.56 20.17
CA ASN A 220 6.75 4.90 18.83
C ASN A 220 7.75 3.89 18.24
N LYS A 221 7.72 2.63 18.65
CA LYS A 221 8.49 1.55 18.01
C LYS A 221 7.72 0.94 16.87
N GLY A 222 8.37 0.76 15.72
CA GLY A 222 7.74 0.16 14.54
C GLY A 222 7.42 -1.32 14.79
N ILE A 223 6.18 -1.71 14.57
CA ILE A 223 5.68 -3.08 14.71
C ILE A 223 5.78 -3.82 13.38
N CYS A 224 5.12 -3.30 12.33
CA CYS A 224 5.10 -3.91 11.01
C CYS A 224 4.62 -2.95 9.93
N VAL A 225 4.88 -3.33 8.67
CA VAL A 225 4.30 -2.70 7.48
C VAL A 225 2.88 -3.23 7.24
N ILE A 226 2.00 -2.36 6.74
CA ILE A 226 0.63 -2.66 6.31
C ILE A 226 0.38 -2.04 4.93
N ASP A 227 -0.83 -2.23 4.38
CA ASP A 227 -1.22 -1.75 3.04
C ASP A 227 -0.38 -2.33 1.89
N LEU A 228 -0.40 -3.66 1.81
CA LEU A 228 0.41 -4.44 0.88
C LEU A 228 -0.16 -4.48 -0.56
N ASP A 229 -1.10 -3.60 -0.91
CA ASP A 229 -1.87 -3.66 -2.17
C ASP A 229 -1.03 -3.34 -3.40
N THR A 230 -0.01 -2.52 -3.19
CA THR A 230 0.92 -2.11 -4.23
C THR A 230 2.21 -2.93 -4.20
N VAL A 231 2.29 -3.99 -3.37
CA VAL A 231 3.44 -4.89 -3.38
C VAL A 231 3.49 -5.68 -4.68
N MET A 232 4.50 -5.38 -5.49
CA MET A 232 4.73 -5.98 -6.81
C MET A 232 6.21 -5.84 -7.19
N PRO A 233 6.66 -6.34 -8.36
CA PRO A 233 8.03 -6.17 -8.81
C PRO A 233 8.34 -4.71 -9.10
N GLY A 234 9.43 -4.22 -8.53
CA GLY A 234 9.89 -2.86 -8.76
C GLY A 234 11.35 -2.65 -8.39
N TYR A 235 11.80 -1.41 -8.59
CA TYR A 235 13.14 -0.97 -8.19
C TYR A 235 13.07 -0.32 -6.82
N PHE A 236 14.09 -0.56 -6.01
CA PHE A 236 14.21 0.01 -4.66
C PHE A 236 14.07 1.54 -4.60
N ILE A 237 14.42 2.26 -5.67
CA ILE A 237 14.24 3.72 -5.78
C ILE A 237 12.77 4.16 -5.62
N SER A 238 11.82 3.27 -5.91
CA SER A 238 10.39 3.49 -5.69
C SER A 238 10.10 3.75 -4.22
N ASP A 239 10.49 2.81 -3.36
CA ASP A 239 10.23 2.84 -1.92
C ASP A 239 11.03 3.97 -1.26
N VAL A 240 12.31 4.14 -1.60
CA VAL A 240 13.09 5.24 -1.02
C VAL A 240 12.58 6.61 -1.46
N GLY A 241 12.23 6.76 -2.74
CA GLY A 241 11.72 8.02 -3.26
C GLY A 241 10.41 8.42 -2.60
N ASP A 242 9.50 7.46 -2.42
CA ASP A 242 8.20 7.68 -1.80
C ASP A 242 8.31 7.98 -0.29
N MET A 243 9.22 7.28 0.40
CA MET A 243 9.58 7.58 1.79
C MET A 243 10.11 9.01 1.94
N MET A 244 11.07 9.41 1.09
CA MET A 244 11.64 10.77 1.13
C MET A 244 10.57 11.84 0.84
N ARG A 245 9.69 11.57 -0.12
CA ARG A 245 8.57 12.46 -0.48
C ARG A 245 7.64 12.73 0.71
N THR A 246 7.38 11.71 1.52
CA THR A 246 6.41 11.79 2.63
C THR A 246 7.05 12.17 3.98
N TYR A 247 8.34 11.87 4.18
CA TYR A 247 8.98 12.05 5.50
C TYR A 247 9.66 13.42 5.63
N LEU A 248 10.02 14.04 4.50
CA LEU A 248 10.69 15.34 4.48
C LEU A 248 9.70 16.50 4.33
N SER A 249 8.45 16.22 3.93
CA SER A 249 7.39 17.21 3.84
C SER A 249 6.82 17.50 5.23
N PRO A 250 6.74 18.77 5.67
CA PRO A 250 6.03 19.13 6.90
C PRO A 250 4.51 19.07 6.73
N VAL A 251 4.02 18.90 5.49
CA VAL A 251 2.60 18.79 5.14
C VAL A 251 2.27 17.32 4.92
N ASN A 252 1.14 16.89 5.46
CA ASN A 252 0.54 15.57 5.20
C ASN A 252 0.18 15.41 3.71
N GLU A 253 -0.13 14.18 3.31
CA GLU A 253 -0.60 13.91 1.94
C GLU A 253 -2.07 14.28 1.69
N GLU A 254 -2.82 14.59 2.76
CA GLU A 254 -4.25 14.95 2.73
C GLU A 254 -4.46 16.47 2.63
#